data_AF-A0A8J5RNM4-F1
#
_entry.id   AF-A0A8J5RNM4-F1
#
_cell.length_a   1.000
_cell.length_b   1.000
_cell.length_c   1.000
_cell.angle_alpha   90.00
_cell.angle_beta   90.00
_cell.angle_gamma   90.00
#
_symmetry.space_group_name_H-M   'P 1'
#
loop_
_entity.id
_entity.type
_entity.pdbx_description
1 polymer ?
#
loop_
_entity_poly.entity_id
_entity_poly.type
_entity_poly.pdbx_seq_one_letter_code
_entity_poly.pdbx_strand_id
1 'polypeptide(L)'
;MEDGASTYTVDEALVSMGFGKFQAFVLAYSGMAKISEAMEMMLLSFVGQSVQAEWELSAQAESLITSVVFVGMLVGAYSWGIVSDNYGRRVGFNFTALVTGGAGLLSAFAPNYLTLIVLRFMVGVGLGGGPVLASWFLEFIPAPNRGTWMVIFSAFWTIGTIMEASLAWAVMPGFGWRWLLALSSLPSFALLLFYPLTLESPRYLSMKGRTADAVQVLETMARLNRVALPSGQLMSGHKMELHEITDSSETAQLVSAKKTNPAAHSSKSEIGGLNAILKLLSPNLIRSSLLLWTVFLGHAFLYYGLVLLTSELSHGNKICGPEGAVTTQATHSNDANLYRNVFITSFGEVPGLILSAAIVDKIGRKLSMSSMLYISCLCIAPLMVPQTESLTTIFLFGARLCISASFIVLHIYAPEVCSMSIAYI
;
A
#
# COMPACT_ATOMS: atom_id res chain seq x y z
N MET A 1 -25.86 -8.50 44.56
CA MET A 1 -25.26 -7.45 43.72
C MET A 1 -23.95 -8.00 43.23
N GLU A 2 -23.98 -8.70 42.09
CA GLU A 2 -22.75 -8.98 41.34
C GLU A 2 -22.35 -7.66 40.71
N ASP A 3 -21.24 -7.07 41.17
CA ASP A 3 -20.55 -6.01 40.43
C ASP A 3 -20.14 -6.62 39.10
N GLY A 4 -20.93 -6.37 38.05
CA GLY A 4 -20.56 -6.70 36.68
C GLY A 4 -19.26 -5.97 36.38
N ALA A 5 -18.14 -6.71 36.36
CA ALA A 5 -16.83 -6.15 36.07
C ALA A 5 -16.93 -5.30 34.81
N SER A 6 -16.59 -4.00 34.91
CA SER A 6 -16.59 -3.12 33.75
C SER A 6 -15.71 -3.76 32.68
N THR A 7 -16.22 -3.88 31.46
CA THR A 7 -15.46 -4.42 30.33
C THR A 7 -15.24 -3.33 29.32
N TYR A 8 -14.14 -3.42 28.58
CA TYR A 8 -13.86 -2.49 27.49
C TYR A 8 -13.33 -3.23 26.27
N THR A 9 -13.51 -2.63 25.09
CA THR A 9 -13.00 -3.15 23.82
C THR A 9 -11.64 -2.55 23.46
N VAL A 10 -10.92 -3.19 22.53
CA VAL A 10 -9.66 -2.62 22.01
C VAL A 10 -9.87 -1.22 21.43
N ASP A 11 -11.02 -1.00 20.79
CA ASP A 11 -11.33 0.29 20.16
C ASP A 11 -11.61 1.38 21.17
N GLU A 12 -12.31 1.07 22.26
CA GLU A 12 -12.52 2.00 23.38
C GLU A 12 -11.19 2.38 24.04
N ALA A 13 -10.29 1.41 24.23
CA ALA A 13 -8.95 1.68 24.76
C ALA A 13 -8.12 2.56 23.81
N LEU A 14 -8.19 2.34 22.50
CA LEU A 14 -7.50 3.18 21.51
C LEU A 14 -8.08 4.60 21.50
N VAL A 15 -9.40 4.75 21.56
CA VAL A 15 -10.06 6.06 21.62
C VAL A 15 -9.70 6.80 22.91
N SER A 16 -9.68 6.11 24.06
CA SER A 16 -9.33 6.74 25.34
C SER A 16 -7.86 7.18 25.40
N MET A 17 -6.95 6.41 24.79
CA MET A 17 -5.52 6.74 24.73
C MET A 17 -5.20 7.84 23.73
N GLY A 18 -6.01 7.99 22.68
CA GLY A 18 -5.79 8.95 21.61
C GLY A 18 -4.49 8.70 20.82
N PHE A 19 -4.05 9.72 20.08
CA PHE A 19 -2.77 9.68 19.34
C PHE A 19 -1.66 10.25 20.21
N GLY A 20 -0.68 9.41 20.58
CA GLY A 20 0.46 9.79 21.41
C GLY A 20 1.81 9.42 20.78
N LYS A 21 2.85 9.38 21.62
CA LYS A 21 4.23 9.08 21.20
C LYS A 21 4.37 7.71 20.57
N PHE A 22 3.64 6.72 21.06
CA PHE A 22 3.66 5.38 20.48
C PHE A 22 3.10 5.39 19.06
N GLN A 23 1.95 6.02 18.82
CA GLN A 23 1.36 6.12 17.47
C GLN A 23 2.26 6.92 16.53
N ALA A 24 2.95 7.96 17.02
CA ALA A 24 3.96 8.66 16.24
C ALA A 24 5.13 7.76 15.83
N PHE A 25 5.60 6.87 16.72
CA PHE A 25 6.60 5.85 16.39
C PHE A 25 6.08 4.84 15.34
N VAL A 26 4.85 4.33 15.50
CA VAL A 26 4.22 3.42 14.53
C VAL A 26 4.07 4.11 13.17
N LEU A 27 3.68 5.39 13.14
CA LEU A 27 3.62 6.21 11.92
C LEU A 27 5.00 6.37 11.28
N ALA A 28 6.04 6.67 12.05
CA ALA A 28 7.40 6.82 11.51
C ALA A 28 7.93 5.50 10.93
N TYR A 29 7.73 4.37 11.64
CA TYR A 29 8.15 3.05 11.18
C TYR A 29 7.41 2.63 9.90
N SER A 30 6.08 2.71 9.91
CA SER A 30 5.27 2.35 8.75
C SER A 30 5.45 3.32 7.58
N GLY A 31 5.67 4.61 7.87
CA GLY A 31 6.02 5.64 6.89
C GLY A 31 7.34 5.35 6.19
N MET A 32 8.37 4.90 6.92
CA MET A 32 9.63 4.47 6.31
C MET A 32 9.45 3.28 5.36
N ALA A 33 8.55 2.35 5.70
CA ALA A 33 8.21 1.26 4.81
C ALA A 33 7.43 1.72 3.57
N LYS A 34 6.56 2.72 3.71
CA LYS A 34 5.93 3.39 2.56
C LYS A 34 6.91 4.12 1.66
N ILE A 35 7.92 4.77 2.23
CA ILE A 35 9.03 5.35 1.44
C ILE A 35 9.73 4.24 0.66
N SER A 36 10.10 3.13 1.32
CA SER A 36 10.78 2.02 0.64
C SER A 36 9.96 1.41 -0.50
N GLU A 37 8.65 1.23 -0.29
CA GLU A 37 7.72 0.72 -1.31
C GLU A 37 7.63 1.66 -2.51
N ALA A 38 7.48 2.97 -2.24
CA ALA A 38 7.40 3.99 -3.27
C ALA A 38 8.71 4.12 -4.07
N MET A 39 9.86 4.01 -3.40
CA MET A 39 11.17 4.02 -4.07
C MET A 39 11.31 2.84 -5.04
N GLU A 40 11.02 1.61 -4.61
CA GLU A 40 11.09 0.44 -5.51
C GLU A 40 10.10 0.53 -6.68
N MET A 41 8.89 1.07 -6.47
CA MET A 41 7.93 1.25 -7.56
C MET A 41 8.35 2.33 -8.56
N MET A 42 8.93 3.43 -8.07
CA MET A 42 9.40 4.53 -8.91
C MET A 42 10.66 4.13 -9.70
N LEU A 43 11.52 3.34 -9.08
CA LEU A 43 12.76 2.80 -9.64
C LEU A 43 12.52 2.01 -10.94
N LEU A 44 11.37 1.32 -11.06
CA LEU A 44 10.99 0.58 -12.28
C LEU A 44 10.98 1.46 -13.53
N SER A 45 10.72 2.76 -13.39
CA SER A 45 10.73 3.70 -14.52
C SER A 45 12.14 3.99 -15.06
N PHE A 46 13.20 3.77 -14.28
CA PHE A 46 14.58 4.09 -14.69
C PHE A 46 15.38 2.86 -15.13
N VAL A 47 15.13 1.71 -14.48
CA VAL A 47 15.95 0.51 -14.66
C VAL A 47 15.76 -0.11 -16.04
N GLY A 48 14.53 -0.14 -16.57
CA GLY A 48 14.22 -0.76 -17.87
C GLY A 48 15.09 -0.21 -19.00
N GLN A 49 15.02 1.10 -19.24
CA GLN A 49 15.80 1.80 -20.27
C GLN A 49 17.31 1.61 -20.11
N SER A 50 17.80 1.66 -18.88
CA SER A 50 19.24 1.58 -18.60
C SER A 50 19.80 0.18 -18.83
N VAL A 51 19.05 -0.85 -18.41
CA VAL A 51 19.41 -2.25 -18.64
C VAL A 51 19.27 -2.61 -20.13
N GLN A 52 18.27 -2.04 -20.82
CA GLN A 52 18.12 -2.20 -22.26
C GLN A 52 19.36 -1.69 -23.02
N ALA A 53 19.88 -0.53 -22.64
CA ALA A 53 21.07 0.05 -23.26
C ALA A 53 22.35 -0.77 -23.00
N GLU A 54 22.51 -1.34 -21.79
CA GLU A 54 23.71 -2.10 -21.43
C GLU A 54 23.72 -3.53 -22.03
N TRP A 55 22.57 -4.20 -22.07
CA TRP A 55 22.46 -5.60 -22.51
C TRP A 55 21.79 -5.77 -23.87
N GLU A 56 21.59 -4.68 -24.62
CA GLU A 56 21.01 -4.66 -25.98
C GLU A 56 19.67 -5.43 -26.05
N LEU A 57 18.79 -5.19 -25.07
CA LEU A 57 17.55 -5.95 -24.94
C LEU A 57 16.48 -5.52 -25.97
N SER A 58 15.63 -6.47 -26.35
CA SER A 58 14.41 -6.14 -27.10
C SER A 58 13.42 -5.36 -26.23
N ALA A 59 12.49 -4.62 -26.85
CA ALA A 59 11.46 -3.89 -26.12
C ALA A 59 10.55 -4.82 -25.28
N GLN A 60 10.32 -6.06 -25.73
CA GLN A 60 9.57 -7.05 -24.96
C GLN A 60 10.34 -7.51 -23.71
N ALA A 61 11.67 -7.64 -23.80
CA ALA A 61 12.50 -8.00 -22.65
C ALA A 61 12.60 -6.82 -21.65
N GLU A 62 12.78 -5.60 -22.13
CA GLU A 62 12.80 -4.39 -21.27
C GLU A 62 11.51 -4.27 -20.44
N SER A 63 10.34 -4.32 -21.10
CA SER A 63 9.03 -4.27 -20.44
C SER A 63 8.73 -5.46 -19.52
N LEU A 64 9.38 -6.61 -19.72
CA LEU A 64 9.22 -7.77 -18.82
C LEU A 64 9.86 -7.52 -17.44
N ILE A 65 10.91 -6.69 -17.36
CA ILE A 65 11.58 -6.31 -16.10
C ILE A 65 10.59 -5.68 -15.13
N THR A 66 9.69 -4.83 -15.62
CA THR A 66 8.67 -4.16 -14.79
C THR A 66 7.45 -5.05 -14.60
N SER A 67 6.99 -5.73 -15.65
CA SER A 67 5.81 -6.59 -15.63
C SER A 67 5.94 -7.73 -14.60
N VAL A 68 7.12 -8.34 -14.48
CA VAL A 68 7.35 -9.44 -13.54
C VAL A 68 7.22 -8.99 -12.07
N VAL A 69 7.49 -7.72 -11.77
CA VAL A 69 7.31 -7.15 -10.43
C VAL A 69 5.83 -7.11 -10.07
N PHE A 70 4.96 -6.68 -10.98
CA PHE A 70 3.50 -6.69 -10.75
C PHE A 70 2.94 -8.11 -10.61
N VAL A 71 3.44 -9.08 -11.37
CA VAL A 71 3.08 -10.50 -11.19
C VAL A 71 3.54 -10.98 -9.81
N GLY A 72 4.75 -10.62 -9.39
CA GLY A 72 5.25 -10.87 -8.04
C GLY A 72 4.33 -10.26 -6.96
N MET A 73 3.92 -9.01 -7.13
CA MET A 73 3.02 -8.31 -6.21
C MET A 73 1.69 -9.03 -6.06
N LEU A 74 1.12 -9.57 -7.14
CA LEU A 74 -0.11 -10.37 -7.07
C LEU A 74 0.07 -11.61 -6.19
N VAL A 75 1.17 -12.35 -6.40
CA VAL A 75 1.50 -13.54 -5.60
C VAL A 75 1.76 -13.17 -4.14
N GLY A 76 2.50 -12.08 -3.92
CA GLY A 76 2.83 -11.55 -2.60
C GLY A 76 1.59 -11.11 -1.82
N ALA A 77 0.69 -10.35 -2.44
CA ALA A 77 -0.51 -9.82 -1.79
C ALA A 77 -1.40 -10.95 -1.22
N TYR A 78 -1.55 -12.04 -1.98
CA TYR A 78 -2.25 -13.22 -1.50
C TYR A 78 -1.50 -13.93 -0.37
N SER A 79 -0.20 -14.19 -0.57
CA SER A 79 0.63 -14.97 0.35
C SER A 79 0.80 -14.28 1.71
N TRP A 80 1.14 -12.98 1.70
CA TRP A 80 1.37 -12.21 2.91
C TRP A 80 0.08 -11.91 3.68
N GLY A 81 -1.06 -11.80 3.00
CA GLY A 81 -2.37 -11.75 3.65
C GLY A 81 -2.58 -12.96 4.56
N ILE A 82 -2.43 -14.17 4.01
CA ILE A 82 -2.56 -15.43 4.75
C ILE A 82 -1.55 -15.51 5.92
N VAL A 83 -0.28 -15.17 5.66
CA VAL A 83 0.75 -15.17 6.70
C VAL A 83 0.38 -14.20 7.82
N SER A 84 -0.10 -12.99 7.50
CA SER A 84 -0.42 -11.96 8.49
C SER A 84 -1.64 -12.29 9.37
N ASP A 85 -2.59 -13.07 8.84
CA ASP A 85 -3.77 -13.51 9.56
C ASP A 85 -3.52 -14.76 10.41
N ASN A 86 -2.54 -15.58 10.04
CA ASN A 86 -2.20 -16.80 10.78
C ASN A 86 -1.11 -16.58 11.83
N TYR A 87 -0.07 -15.82 11.49
CA TYR A 87 1.13 -15.64 12.31
C TYR A 87 1.27 -14.24 12.90
N GLY A 88 0.44 -13.29 12.47
CA GLY A 88 0.43 -11.92 12.97
C GLY A 88 1.00 -10.92 11.97
N ARG A 89 0.58 -9.66 12.12
CA ARG A 89 0.91 -8.60 11.16
C ARG A 89 2.40 -8.29 11.24
N ARG A 90 2.98 -8.32 12.44
CA ARG A 90 4.40 -8.09 12.71
C ARG A 90 5.30 -9.05 11.94
N VAL A 91 4.92 -10.32 11.88
CA VAL A 91 5.67 -11.34 11.15
C VAL A 91 5.56 -11.11 9.65
N GLY A 92 4.34 -10.83 9.16
CA GLY A 92 4.08 -10.57 7.74
C GLY A 92 4.93 -9.45 7.17
N PHE A 93 4.88 -8.24 7.76
CA PHE A 93 5.61 -7.10 7.19
C PHE A 93 7.15 -7.21 7.37
N ASN A 94 7.64 -8.04 8.31
CA ASN A 94 9.08 -8.25 8.46
C ASN A 94 9.63 -9.10 7.31
N PHE A 95 8.94 -10.18 6.96
CA PHE A 95 9.34 -11.01 5.83
C PHE A 95 9.24 -10.25 4.51
N THR A 96 8.25 -9.37 4.35
CA THR A 96 8.13 -8.54 3.15
C THR A 96 9.32 -7.59 3.03
N ALA A 97 9.71 -6.91 4.11
CA ALA A 97 10.91 -6.05 4.13
C ALA A 97 12.20 -6.83 3.83
N LEU A 98 12.33 -8.06 4.36
CA LEU A 98 13.49 -8.92 4.10
C LEU A 98 13.57 -9.34 2.63
N VAL A 99 12.45 -9.76 2.05
CA VAL A 99 12.39 -10.19 0.64
C VAL A 99 12.61 -9.00 -0.28
N THR A 100 11.95 -7.86 -0.06
CA THR A 100 12.12 -6.65 -0.87
C THR A 100 13.54 -6.11 -0.79
N GLY A 101 14.07 -5.88 0.42
CA GLY A 101 15.42 -5.33 0.60
C GLY A 101 16.52 -6.28 0.12
N GLY A 102 16.39 -7.57 0.45
CA GLY A 102 17.36 -8.60 0.05
C GLY A 102 17.40 -8.81 -1.46
N ALA A 103 16.25 -9.04 -2.10
CA ALA A 103 16.18 -9.22 -3.55
C ALA A 103 16.49 -7.91 -4.31
N GLY A 104 16.11 -6.75 -3.74
CA GLY A 104 16.42 -5.43 -4.25
C GLY A 104 17.92 -5.19 -4.34
N LEU A 105 18.64 -5.41 -3.23
CA LEU A 105 20.09 -5.31 -3.18
C LEU A 105 20.78 -6.34 -4.08
N LEU A 106 20.35 -7.60 -4.05
CA LEU A 106 20.94 -8.64 -4.90
C LEU A 106 20.78 -8.34 -6.39
N SER A 107 19.72 -7.61 -6.78
CA SER A 107 19.52 -7.21 -8.17
C SER A 107 20.63 -6.28 -8.67
N ALA A 108 21.24 -5.47 -7.80
CA ALA A 108 22.41 -4.65 -8.14
C ALA A 108 23.61 -5.49 -8.59
N PHE A 109 23.69 -6.74 -8.12
CA PHE A 109 24.76 -7.69 -8.44
C PHE A 109 24.35 -8.71 -9.52
N ALA A 110 23.20 -8.51 -10.18
CA ALA A 110 22.73 -9.44 -11.20
C ALA A 110 23.75 -9.54 -12.35
N PRO A 111 24.30 -10.75 -12.64
CA PRO A 111 25.31 -10.93 -13.68
C PRO A 111 24.69 -11.05 -15.08
N ASN A 112 23.40 -11.34 -15.19
CA ASN A 112 22.68 -11.49 -16.45
C ASN A 112 21.19 -11.16 -16.27
N TYR A 113 20.51 -11.03 -17.40
CA TYR A 113 19.10 -10.68 -17.49
C TYR A 113 18.17 -11.65 -16.75
N LEU A 114 18.38 -12.97 -16.87
CA LEU A 114 17.51 -13.94 -16.21
C LEU A 114 17.58 -13.82 -14.69
N THR A 115 18.78 -13.66 -14.13
CA THR A 115 18.95 -13.43 -12.70
C THR A 115 18.26 -12.13 -12.27
N LEU A 116 18.37 -11.06 -13.06
CA LEU A 116 17.66 -9.82 -12.78
C LEU A 116 16.15 -10.02 -12.75
N ILE A 117 15.56 -10.72 -13.73
CA ILE A 117 14.12 -11.00 -13.80
C ILE A 117 13.63 -11.78 -12.57
N VAL A 118 14.36 -12.84 -12.17
CA VAL A 118 14.00 -13.62 -10.98
C VAL A 118 14.07 -12.78 -9.71
N LEU A 119 15.10 -11.95 -9.57
CA LEU A 119 15.23 -11.07 -8.40
C LEU A 119 14.16 -9.97 -8.40
N ARG A 120 13.82 -9.39 -9.54
CA ARG A 120 12.73 -8.40 -9.67
C ARG A 120 11.37 -9.02 -9.37
N PHE A 121 11.11 -10.26 -9.79
CA PHE A 121 9.93 -11.01 -9.38
C PHE A 121 9.85 -11.15 -7.86
N MET A 122 10.97 -11.50 -7.20
CA MET A 122 11.05 -11.59 -5.73
C MET A 122 10.83 -10.25 -5.05
N VAL A 123 11.38 -9.14 -5.56
CA VAL A 123 11.06 -7.79 -5.10
C VAL A 123 9.56 -7.55 -5.17
N GLY A 124 8.92 -7.91 -6.29
CA GLY A 124 7.47 -7.85 -6.45
C GLY A 124 6.72 -8.63 -5.39
N VAL A 125 7.14 -9.88 -5.11
CA VAL A 125 6.56 -10.70 -4.03
C VAL A 125 6.64 -9.98 -2.68
N GLY A 126 7.78 -9.35 -2.37
CA GLY A 126 7.92 -8.55 -1.16
C GLY A 126 7.00 -7.32 -1.13
N LEU A 127 6.94 -6.55 -2.23
CA LEU A 127 6.07 -5.36 -2.36
C LEU A 127 4.58 -5.68 -2.21
N GLY A 128 4.15 -6.90 -2.59
CA GLY A 128 2.77 -7.37 -2.36
C GLY A 128 2.31 -7.31 -0.90
N GLY A 129 3.23 -7.22 0.07
CA GLY A 129 2.91 -7.06 1.48
C GLY A 129 2.48 -5.66 1.94
N GLY A 130 2.51 -4.66 1.05
CA GLY A 130 2.14 -3.27 1.38
C GLY A 130 0.80 -3.10 2.10
N PRO A 131 -0.29 -3.80 1.72
CA PRO A 131 -1.57 -3.74 2.42
C PRO A 131 -1.52 -4.23 3.87
N VAL A 132 -0.71 -5.26 4.18
CA VAL A 132 -0.55 -5.79 5.55
C VAL A 132 0.00 -4.72 6.49
N LEU A 133 0.97 -3.94 6.01
CA LEU A 133 1.55 -2.84 6.76
C LEU A 133 0.53 -1.72 7.01
N ALA A 134 -0.26 -1.36 5.98
CA ALA A 134 -1.32 -0.35 6.13
C ALA A 134 -2.36 -0.78 7.17
N SER A 135 -2.76 -2.06 7.16
CA SER A 135 -3.64 -2.63 8.18
C SER A 135 -3.01 -2.59 9.57
N TRP A 136 -1.73 -2.97 9.70
CA TRP A 136 -1.00 -2.91 10.97
C TRP A 136 -1.00 -1.50 11.54
N PHE A 137 -0.68 -0.49 10.73
CA PHE A 137 -0.70 0.91 11.13
C PHE A 137 -2.09 1.33 11.64
N LEU A 138 -3.14 1.09 10.84
CA LEU A 138 -4.52 1.50 11.17
C LEU A 138 -5.08 0.80 12.41
N GLU A 139 -4.60 -0.40 12.75
CA GLU A 139 -4.99 -1.13 13.97
C GLU A 139 -4.49 -0.45 15.26
N PHE A 140 -3.54 0.48 15.20
CA PHE A 140 -3.12 1.32 16.35
C PHE A 140 -3.74 2.73 16.36
N ILE A 141 -4.42 3.12 15.27
CA ILE A 141 -4.98 4.46 15.14
C ILE A 141 -6.44 4.48 15.63
N PRO A 142 -6.81 5.44 16.51
CA PRO A 142 -8.19 5.62 16.96
C PRO A 142 -9.16 5.85 15.80
N ALA A 143 -10.30 5.16 15.81
CA ALA A 143 -11.27 5.15 14.70
C ALA A 143 -11.69 6.55 14.18
N PRO A 144 -11.99 7.56 15.04
CA PRO A 144 -12.46 8.86 14.57
C PRO A 144 -11.48 9.63 13.67
N ASN A 145 -10.17 9.40 13.86
CA ASN A 145 -9.13 10.17 13.19
C ASN A 145 -8.41 9.38 12.08
N ARG A 146 -8.87 8.15 11.77
CA ARG A 146 -8.19 7.25 10.82
C ARG A 146 -8.02 7.85 9.43
N GLY A 147 -9.03 8.56 8.92
CA GLY A 147 -8.96 9.20 7.60
C GLY A 147 -7.81 10.21 7.50
N THR A 148 -7.71 11.12 8.48
CA THR A 148 -6.64 12.12 8.53
C THR A 148 -5.25 11.48 8.61
N TRP A 149 -5.09 10.46 9.47
CA TRP A 149 -3.83 9.75 9.61
C TRP A 149 -3.48 8.91 8.38
N MET A 150 -4.47 8.43 7.62
CA MET A 150 -4.26 7.76 6.34
C MET A 150 -3.72 8.72 5.26
N VAL A 151 -4.17 9.97 5.25
CA VAL A 151 -3.59 11.01 4.36
C VAL A 151 -2.13 11.28 4.72
N ILE A 152 -1.83 11.44 6.02
CA ILE A 152 -0.44 11.65 6.48
C ILE A 152 0.43 10.43 6.16
N PHE A 153 -0.10 9.22 6.35
CA PHE A 153 0.57 7.98 5.96
C PHE A 153 0.86 7.92 4.45
N SER A 154 -0.07 8.40 3.62
CA SER A 154 0.10 8.49 2.17
C SER A 154 1.16 9.51 1.76
N ALA A 155 1.43 10.54 2.57
CA ALA A 155 2.47 11.52 2.27
C ALA A 155 3.88 10.89 2.19
N PHE A 156 4.12 9.81 2.95
CA PHE A 156 5.37 9.06 2.88
C PHE A 156 5.61 8.41 1.52
N TRP A 157 4.55 8.05 0.78
CA TRP A 157 4.68 7.57 -0.59
C TRP A 157 5.28 8.64 -1.49
N THR A 158 4.75 9.86 -1.44
CA THR A 158 5.26 11.00 -2.21
C THR A 158 6.68 11.38 -1.83
N ILE A 159 7.03 11.28 -0.53
CA ILE A 159 8.43 11.46 -0.11
C ILE A 159 9.32 10.42 -0.80
N GLY A 160 8.90 9.15 -0.84
CA GLY A 160 9.67 8.09 -1.50
C GLY A 160 9.82 8.28 -3.02
N THR A 161 8.77 8.68 -3.73
CA THR A 161 8.86 8.94 -5.19
C THR A 161 9.78 10.10 -5.53
N ILE A 162 9.79 11.17 -4.70
CA ILE A 162 10.71 12.31 -4.84
C ILE A 162 12.14 11.90 -4.46
N MET A 163 12.32 11.12 -3.39
CA MET A 163 13.62 10.61 -2.98
C MET A 163 14.25 9.75 -4.08
N GLU A 164 13.49 8.83 -4.67
CA GLU A 164 13.97 7.97 -5.75
C GLU A 164 14.31 8.78 -7.01
N ALA A 165 13.46 9.73 -7.41
CA ALA A 165 13.76 10.58 -8.57
C ALA A 165 15.02 11.44 -8.35
N SER A 166 15.22 11.93 -7.12
CA SER A 166 16.42 12.67 -6.71
C SER A 166 17.66 11.78 -6.76
N LEU A 167 17.55 10.56 -6.25
CA LEU A 167 18.61 9.56 -6.24
C LEU A 167 18.98 9.15 -7.67
N ALA A 168 18.00 8.91 -8.53
CA ALA A 168 18.22 8.62 -9.95
C ALA A 168 18.95 9.78 -10.64
N TRP A 169 18.53 11.04 -10.41
CA TRP A 169 19.21 12.21 -10.98
C TRP A 169 20.67 12.32 -10.53
N ALA A 170 20.98 12.01 -9.28
CA ALA A 170 22.34 12.10 -8.75
C ALA A 170 23.24 10.91 -9.15
N VAL A 171 22.69 9.69 -9.20
CA VAL A 171 23.47 8.44 -9.28
C VAL A 171 23.58 7.93 -10.72
N MET A 172 22.51 8.03 -11.51
CA MET A 172 22.47 7.41 -12.84
C MET A 172 23.55 7.92 -13.80
N PRO A 173 23.84 9.24 -13.90
CA PRO A 173 24.83 9.73 -14.86
C PRO A 173 26.27 9.28 -14.58
N GLY A 174 26.61 8.98 -13.32
CA GLY A 174 27.99 8.64 -12.91
C GLY A 174 28.20 7.17 -12.57
N PHE A 175 27.23 6.54 -11.92
CA PHE A 175 27.35 5.21 -11.32
C PHE A 175 26.41 4.16 -11.96
N GLY A 176 25.38 4.59 -12.68
CA GLY A 176 24.45 3.70 -13.39
C GLY A 176 23.44 2.98 -12.51
N TRP A 177 22.63 2.12 -13.15
CA TRP A 177 21.44 1.49 -12.54
C TRP A 177 21.76 0.54 -11.38
N ARG A 178 22.92 -0.13 -11.39
CA ARG A 178 23.31 -1.04 -10.30
C ARG A 178 23.42 -0.32 -8.96
N TRP A 179 24.02 0.86 -8.95
CA TRP A 179 24.12 1.68 -7.73
C TRP A 179 22.78 2.24 -7.31
N LEU A 180 21.92 2.61 -8.27
CA LEU A 180 20.54 3.00 -7.97
C LEU A 180 19.82 1.86 -7.22
N LEU A 181 19.83 0.62 -7.76
CA LEU A 181 19.24 -0.55 -7.10
C LEU A 181 19.76 -0.77 -5.67
N ALA A 182 21.07 -0.69 -5.49
CA ALA A 182 21.68 -0.90 -4.17
C ALA A 182 21.25 0.18 -3.16
N LEU A 183 21.29 1.45 -3.56
CA LEU A 183 20.96 2.57 -2.68
C LEU A 183 19.46 2.65 -2.38
N SER A 184 18.60 2.33 -3.34
CA SER A 184 17.14 2.32 -3.15
C SER A 184 16.66 1.22 -2.20
N SER A 185 17.46 0.16 -2.01
CA SER A 185 17.18 -0.90 -1.04
C SER A 185 17.45 -0.52 0.43
N LEU A 186 18.19 0.57 0.69
CA LEU A 186 18.62 0.96 2.05
C LEU A 186 17.46 1.18 3.05
N PRO A 187 16.34 1.83 2.70
CA PRO A 187 15.21 1.99 3.62
C PRO A 187 14.62 0.65 4.07
N SER A 188 14.63 -0.39 3.23
CA SER A 188 14.18 -1.73 3.61
C SER A 188 15.06 -2.33 4.72
N PHE A 189 16.38 -2.13 4.67
CA PHE A 189 17.27 -2.59 5.74
C PHE A 189 17.11 -1.79 7.03
N ALA A 190 16.82 -0.50 6.93
CA ALA A 190 16.48 0.30 8.11
C ALA A 190 15.23 -0.25 8.83
N LEU A 191 14.22 -0.75 8.10
CA LEU A 191 13.06 -1.39 8.72
C LEU A 191 13.46 -2.62 9.52
N LEU A 192 14.29 -3.48 8.94
CA LEU A 192 14.78 -4.70 9.61
C LEU A 192 15.58 -4.36 10.87
N LEU A 193 16.35 -3.26 10.85
CA LEU A 193 17.09 -2.79 12.03
C LEU A 193 16.15 -2.38 13.17
N PHE A 194 15.04 -1.69 12.87
CA PHE A 194 14.08 -1.21 13.87
C PHE A 194 12.95 -2.19 14.18
N TYR A 195 12.87 -3.33 13.47
CA TYR A 195 11.89 -4.39 13.70
C TYR A 195 11.73 -4.84 15.17
N PRO A 196 12.81 -4.99 15.98
CA PRO A 196 12.67 -5.42 17.38
C PRO A 196 11.80 -4.48 18.23
N LEU A 197 11.72 -3.20 17.86
CA LEU A 197 10.95 -2.17 18.55
C LEU A 197 9.45 -2.22 18.23
N THR A 198 9.05 -2.93 17.17
CA THR A 198 7.64 -3.02 16.77
C THR A 198 6.85 -3.95 17.69
N LEU A 199 5.60 -3.59 17.98
CA LEU A 199 4.67 -4.44 18.72
C LEU A 199 3.70 -5.11 17.75
N GLU A 200 3.17 -6.26 18.17
CA GLU A 200 2.07 -6.90 17.46
C GLU A 200 0.76 -6.13 17.72
N SER A 201 -0.18 -6.22 16.78
CA SER A 201 -1.47 -5.55 16.89
C SER A 201 -2.31 -6.06 18.07
N PRO A 202 -2.85 -5.17 18.93
CA PRO A 202 -3.73 -5.56 20.02
C PRO A 202 -5.06 -6.15 19.51
N ARG A 203 -5.54 -5.69 18.33
CA ARG A 203 -6.74 -6.24 17.68
C ARG A 203 -6.50 -7.68 17.22
N TYR A 204 -5.36 -7.95 16.57
CA TYR A 204 -4.98 -9.31 16.16
C TYR A 204 -4.90 -10.27 17.36
N LEU A 205 -4.20 -9.84 18.42
CA LEU A 205 -4.03 -10.65 19.63
C LEU A 205 -5.37 -10.95 20.32
N SER A 206 -6.26 -9.96 20.41
CA SER A 206 -7.61 -10.16 20.97
C SER A 206 -8.46 -11.13 20.14
N MET A 207 -8.40 -11.03 18.80
CA MET A 207 -9.10 -11.95 17.89
C MET A 207 -8.57 -13.38 17.94
N LYS A 208 -7.26 -13.58 18.18
CA LYS A 208 -6.67 -14.90 18.40
C LYS A 208 -6.92 -15.47 19.80
N GLY A 209 -7.66 -14.76 20.66
CA GLY A 209 -7.91 -15.17 22.05
C GLY A 209 -6.72 -14.95 23.00
N ARG A 210 -5.64 -14.32 22.53
CA ARG A 210 -4.44 -13.98 23.33
C ARG A 210 -4.65 -12.66 24.06
N THR A 211 -5.66 -12.60 24.93
CA THR A 211 -6.07 -11.36 25.62
C THR A 211 -4.98 -10.82 26.55
N ALA A 212 -4.22 -11.67 27.23
CA ALA A 212 -3.13 -11.25 28.11
C ALA A 212 -2.05 -10.47 27.34
N ASP A 213 -1.65 -10.97 26.17
CA ASP A 213 -0.66 -10.30 25.32
C ASP A 213 -1.22 -8.99 24.74
N ALA A 214 -2.51 -8.97 24.38
CA ALA A 214 -3.17 -7.76 23.92
C ALA A 214 -3.18 -6.67 25.01
N VAL A 215 -3.47 -7.04 26.27
CA VAL A 215 -3.40 -6.13 27.43
C VAL A 215 -1.97 -5.63 27.63
N GLN A 216 -0.95 -6.49 27.53
CA GLN A 216 0.45 -6.07 27.67
C GLN A 216 0.85 -5.03 26.60
N VAL A 217 0.39 -5.21 25.36
CA VAL A 217 0.61 -4.23 24.29
C VAL A 217 -0.07 -2.90 24.65
N LEU A 218 -1.35 -2.94 25.05
CA LEU A 218 -2.12 -1.75 25.45
C LEU A 218 -1.48 -1.03 26.65
N GLU A 219 -0.98 -1.75 27.65
CA GLU A 219 -0.27 -1.19 28.80
C GLU A 219 1.04 -0.52 28.39
N THR A 220 1.78 -1.13 27.45
CA THR A 220 3.01 -0.55 26.91
C THR A 220 2.71 0.75 26.16
N MET A 221 1.64 0.76 25.35
CA MET A 221 1.17 1.96 24.65
C MET A 221 0.76 3.06 25.64
N ALA A 222 -0.04 2.72 26.64
CA ALA A 222 -0.50 3.62 27.69
C ALA A 222 0.68 4.26 28.46
N ARG A 223 1.67 3.44 28.83
CA ARG A 223 2.90 3.90 29.50
C ARG A 223 3.70 4.87 28.64
N LEU A 224 3.88 4.58 27.34
CA LEU A 224 4.63 5.45 26.41
C LEU A 224 3.89 6.75 26.13
N ASN A 225 2.56 6.70 26.07
CA ASN A 225 1.70 7.87 25.88
C ASN A 225 1.49 8.68 27.17
N ARG A 226 1.85 8.12 28.33
CA ARG A 226 1.58 8.69 29.67
C ARG A 226 0.09 8.90 29.94
N VAL A 227 -0.73 7.94 29.51
CA VAL A 227 -2.19 7.92 29.70
C VAL A 227 -2.57 6.65 30.45
N ALA A 228 -3.66 6.68 31.23
CA ALA A 228 -4.20 5.50 31.91
C ALA A 228 -5.11 4.69 30.97
N LEU A 229 -5.11 3.36 31.12
CA LEU A 229 -6.08 2.50 30.44
C LEU A 229 -7.47 2.63 31.07
N PRO A 230 -8.55 2.35 30.32
CA PRO A 230 -9.89 2.25 30.88
C PRO A 230 -9.96 1.21 32.01
N SER A 231 -10.75 1.50 33.04
CA SER A 231 -11.01 0.55 34.12
C SER A 231 -11.83 -0.63 33.62
N GLY A 232 -11.30 -1.85 33.73
CA GLY A 232 -12.06 -3.05 33.38
C GLY A 232 -11.25 -4.22 32.86
N GLN A 233 -11.93 -5.27 32.43
CA GLN A 233 -11.33 -6.39 31.69
C GLN A 233 -11.52 -6.22 30.18
N LEU A 234 -10.45 -6.48 29.42
CA LEU A 234 -10.51 -6.47 27.96
C LEU A 234 -11.42 -7.59 27.45
N MET A 235 -12.44 -7.24 26.68
CA MET A 235 -13.28 -8.23 26.01
C MET A 235 -12.49 -8.95 24.90
N SER A 236 -12.50 -10.28 24.93
CA SER A 236 -11.93 -11.10 23.85
C SER A 236 -12.82 -11.03 22.61
N GLY A 237 -12.23 -10.89 21.42
CA GLY A 237 -12.95 -10.91 20.15
C GLY A 237 -13.83 -12.16 19.94
N HIS A 238 -13.46 -13.30 20.53
CA HIS A 238 -14.25 -14.54 20.43
C HIS A 238 -15.56 -14.49 21.23
N LYS A 239 -15.62 -13.69 22.31
CA LYS A 239 -16.87 -13.40 23.01
C LYS A 239 -17.77 -12.43 22.23
N MET A 240 -17.20 -11.65 21.31
CA MET A 240 -17.93 -10.68 20.49
C MET A 240 -18.74 -11.40 19.39
N GLU A 241 -18.15 -12.36 18.66
CA GLU A 241 -18.90 -13.23 17.73
C GLU A 241 -19.99 -14.02 18.47
N LEU A 242 -19.70 -14.53 19.67
CA LEU A 242 -20.69 -15.27 20.45
C LEU A 242 -21.83 -14.36 20.96
N HIS A 243 -21.54 -13.11 21.34
CA HIS A 243 -22.56 -12.14 21.77
C HIS A 243 -23.37 -11.61 20.57
N GLU A 244 -22.78 -11.36 19.41
CA GLU A 244 -23.51 -11.04 18.17
C GLU A 244 -24.39 -12.21 17.70
N ILE A 245 -23.92 -13.45 17.83
CA ILE A 245 -24.73 -14.66 17.58
C ILE A 245 -25.85 -14.80 18.63
N THR A 246 -25.61 -14.39 19.88
CA THR A 246 -26.63 -14.44 20.94
C THR A 246 -27.67 -13.33 20.78
N ASP A 247 -27.28 -12.11 20.43
CA ASP A 247 -28.19 -10.98 20.16
C ASP A 247 -29.01 -11.19 18.87
N SER A 248 -28.41 -11.77 17.82
CA SER A 248 -29.12 -12.22 16.62
C SER A 248 -30.00 -13.46 16.87
N SER A 249 -29.62 -14.31 17.84
CA SER A 249 -30.47 -15.41 18.29
C SER A 249 -31.60 -14.94 19.19
N GLU A 250 -31.46 -13.90 20.00
CA GLU A 250 -32.54 -13.36 20.84
C GLU A 250 -33.64 -12.70 20.00
N THR A 251 -33.28 -12.12 18.85
CA THR A 251 -34.25 -11.68 17.84
C THR A 251 -34.87 -12.84 17.05
N ALA A 252 -34.22 -14.01 16.99
CA ALA A 252 -34.75 -15.22 16.33
C ALA A 252 -35.45 -16.21 17.28
N GLN A 253 -35.33 -16.05 18.61
CA GLN A 253 -35.84 -17.01 19.61
C GLN A 253 -37.36 -16.96 19.85
N LEU A 254 -38.12 -16.18 19.07
CA LEU A 254 -39.58 -16.34 18.95
C LEU A 254 -40.00 -17.46 17.97
N VAL A 255 -39.06 -18.15 17.31
CA VAL A 255 -39.41 -19.30 16.44
C VAL A 255 -38.54 -20.51 16.74
N SER A 256 -39.17 -21.48 17.43
CA SER A 256 -38.88 -22.91 17.43
C SER A 256 -37.75 -23.44 18.33
N ALA A 257 -38.17 -23.93 19.48
CA ALA A 257 -37.44 -24.88 20.29
C ALA A 257 -37.43 -26.28 19.65
N LYS A 258 -36.25 -26.84 19.35
CA LYS A 258 -36.03 -28.31 19.35
C LYS A 258 -34.55 -28.71 19.50
N LYS A 259 -34.27 -29.49 20.56
CA LYS A 259 -33.11 -30.35 20.89
C LYS A 259 -32.30 -30.85 19.67
N THR A 260 -30.97 -31.04 19.71
CA THR A 260 -30.23 -32.00 20.58
C THR A 260 -28.68 -31.81 20.49
N ASN A 261 -28.04 -31.77 21.68
CA ASN A 261 -26.68 -32.13 22.17
C ASN A 261 -25.46 -32.56 21.29
N PRO A 262 -24.22 -32.52 21.89
CA PRO A 262 -23.00 -32.00 21.27
C PRO A 262 -21.92 -33.07 20.97
N ALA A 263 -20.97 -32.71 20.10
CA ALA A 263 -19.53 -33.04 20.14
C ALA A 263 -18.96 -33.14 18.71
N ALA A 264 -18.02 -32.25 18.36
CA ALA A 264 -17.03 -32.55 17.32
C ALA A 264 -15.78 -31.67 17.51
N HIS A 265 -14.65 -32.35 17.52
CA HIS A 265 -13.30 -31.87 17.78
C HIS A 265 -12.80 -30.79 16.81
N SER A 266 -11.82 -30.04 17.32
CA SER A 266 -10.95 -29.10 16.61
C SER A 266 -10.51 -29.62 15.23
N SER A 267 -11.07 -29.07 14.16
CA SER A 267 -10.50 -29.23 12.82
C SER A 267 -9.58 -28.04 12.53
N LYS A 268 -8.31 -28.36 12.28
CA LYS A 268 -7.22 -27.43 11.93
C LYS A 268 -7.64 -26.40 10.87
N SER A 269 -7.29 -25.16 11.16
CA SER A 269 -7.41 -23.98 10.31
C SER A 269 -6.40 -24.04 9.15
N GLU A 270 -6.76 -24.69 8.05
CA GLU A 270 -5.92 -24.69 6.83
C GLU A 270 -6.65 -24.26 5.54
N ILE A 271 -7.92 -23.80 5.62
CA ILE A 271 -8.68 -23.34 4.43
C ILE A 271 -9.38 -21.99 4.72
N GLY A 272 -8.65 -21.04 5.31
CA GLY A 272 -9.18 -19.70 5.63
C GLY A 272 -9.26 -18.74 4.44
N GLY A 273 -8.22 -18.73 3.59
CA GLY A 273 -8.07 -17.71 2.54
C GLY A 273 -9.12 -17.76 1.43
N LEU A 274 -9.40 -18.96 0.90
CA LEU A 274 -10.42 -19.14 -0.14
C LEU A 274 -11.83 -18.88 0.40
N ASN A 275 -12.11 -19.30 1.63
CA ASN A 275 -13.38 -19.03 2.29
C ASN A 275 -13.60 -17.54 2.55
N ALA A 276 -12.54 -16.77 2.84
CA ALA A 276 -12.62 -15.31 2.95
C ALA A 276 -12.96 -14.65 1.60
N ILE A 277 -12.33 -15.09 0.50
CA ILE A 277 -12.66 -14.62 -0.85
C ILE A 277 -14.11 -14.96 -1.22
N LEU A 278 -14.56 -16.18 -0.91
CA LEU A 278 -15.94 -16.60 -1.11
C LEU A 278 -16.92 -15.76 -0.28
N LYS A 279 -16.55 -15.34 0.94
CA LYS A 279 -17.36 -14.45 1.78
C LYS A 279 -17.50 -13.04 1.16
N LEU A 280 -16.45 -12.52 0.52
CA LEU A 280 -16.51 -11.25 -0.23
C LEU A 280 -17.42 -11.34 -1.47
N LEU A 281 -17.51 -12.53 -2.07
CA LEU A 281 -18.40 -12.82 -3.20
C LEU A 281 -19.84 -13.18 -2.78
N SER A 282 -20.18 -13.07 -1.49
CA SER A 282 -21.54 -13.27 -1.00
C SER A 282 -22.51 -12.25 -1.64
N PRO A 283 -23.79 -12.61 -1.81
CA PRO A 283 -24.78 -11.75 -2.48
C PRO A 283 -24.94 -10.37 -1.82
N ASN A 284 -24.63 -10.25 -0.53
CA ASN A 284 -24.70 -8.99 0.22
C ASN A 284 -23.51 -8.05 -0.07
N LEU A 285 -22.33 -8.59 -0.40
CA LEU A 285 -21.08 -7.82 -0.56
C LEU A 285 -20.61 -7.71 -2.02
N ILE A 286 -21.01 -8.63 -2.90
CA ILE A 286 -20.47 -8.77 -4.26
C ILE A 286 -20.54 -7.48 -5.09
N ARG A 287 -21.63 -6.71 -4.97
CA ARG A 287 -21.79 -5.45 -5.71
C ARG A 287 -20.78 -4.40 -5.27
N SER A 288 -20.59 -4.25 -3.96
CA SER A 288 -19.61 -3.32 -3.39
C SER A 288 -18.18 -3.75 -3.71
N SER A 289 -17.88 -5.05 -3.60
CA SER A 289 -16.56 -5.61 -3.89
C SER A 289 -16.16 -5.47 -5.35
N LEU A 290 -17.03 -5.84 -6.30
CA LEU A 290 -16.75 -5.72 -7.73
C LEU A 290 -16.56 -4.27 -8.18
N LEU A 291 -17.37 -3.34 -7.64
CA LEU A 291 -17.23 -1.92 -7.93
C LEU A 291 -15.89 -1.39 -7.41
N LEU A 292 -15.52 -1.77 -6.18
CA LEU A 292 -14.26 -1.36 -5.58
C LEU A 292 -13.05 -1.90 -6.36
N TRP A 293 -13.08 -3.17 -6.77
CA TRP A 293 -12.03 -3.78 -7.59
C TRP A 293 -11.86 -3.08 -8.93
N THR A 294 -12.98 -2.74 -9.60
CA THR A 294 -12.94 -2.03 -10.88
C THR A 294 -12.33 -0.64 -10.71
N VAL A 295 -12.70 0.09 -9.66
CA VAL A 295 -12.15 1.41 -9.37
C VAL A 295 -10.66 1.35 -9.03
N PHE A 296 -10.23 0.38 -8.22
CA PHE A 296 -8.82 0.16 -7.92
C PHE A 296 -8.01 -0.21 -9.16
N LEU A 297 -8.53 -1.09 -10.00
CA LEU A 297 -7.87 -1.48 -11.24
C LEU A 297 -7.65 -0.27 -12.15
N GLY A 298 -8.68 0.56 -12.36
CA GLY A 298 -8.58 1.77 -13.17
C GLY A 298 -7.59 2.79 -12.61
N HIS A 299 -7.60 3.02 -11.29
CA HIS A 299 -6.66 3.94 -10.66
C HIS A 299 -5.22 3.42 -10.67
N ALA A 300 -5.01 2.13 -10.38
CA ALA A 300 -3.68 1.52 -10.42
C ALA A 300 -3.10 1.57 -11.84
N PHE A 301 -3.92 1.24 -12.85
CA PHE A 301 -3.51 1.33 -14.25
C PHE A 301 -3.10 2.76 -14.63
N LEU A 302 -3.91 3.76 -14.26
CA LEU A 302 -3.62 5.15 -14.60
C LEU A 302 -2.43 5.71 -13.81
N TYR A 303 -2.34 5.43 -12.51
CA TYR A 303 -1.27 5.92 -11.64
C TYR A 303 0.08 5.31 -12.04
N TYR A 304 0.21 3.98 -12.02
CA TYR A 304 1.47 3.32 -12.34
C TYR A 304 1.82 3.45 -13.82
N GLY A 305 0.82 3.44 -14.71
CA GLY A 305 1.04 3.71 -16.13
C GLY A 305 1.65 5.08 -16.35
N LEU A 306 1.11 6.13 -15.72
CA LEU A 306 1.66 7.49 -15.82
C LEU A 306 3.07 7.58 -15.23
N VAL A 307 3.31 6.97 -14.07
CA VAL A 307 4.63 6.94 -13.40
C VAL A 307 5.69 6.31 -14.31
N LEU A 308 5.41 5.12 -14.85
CA LEU A 308 6.34 4.38 -15.71
C LEU A 308 6.56 5.11 -17.04
N LEU A 309 5.48 5.58 -17.69
CA LEU A 309 5.56 6.28 -18.98
C LEU A 309 6.24 7.65 -18.88
N THR A 310 6.29 8.29 -17.72
CA THR A 310 6.95 9.60 -17.56
C THR A 310 8.41 9.53 -18.02
N SER A 311 9.11 8.45 -17.68
CA SER A 311 10.50 8.24 -18.10
C SER A 311 10.63 8.06 -19.62
N GLU A 312 9.81 7.19 -20.20
CA GLU A 312 9.73 6.95 -21.65
C GLU A 312 9.42 8.20 -22.45
N LEU A 313 8.45 9.01 -21.99
CA LEU A 313 8.05 10.27 -22.63
C LEU A 313 9.12 11.35 -22.49
N SER A 314 9.97 11.27 -21.46
CA SER A 314 11.03 12.25 -21.20
C SER A 314 12.40 11.87 -21.78
N HIS A 315 12.64 10.59 -22.09
CA HIS A 315 13.95 10.08 -22.53
C HIS A 315 14.30 10.45 -23.97
N GLY A 316 13.34 10.86 -24.81
CA GLY A 316 13.68 11.49 -26.07
C GLY A 316 12.59 11.47 -27.11
N ASN A 317 12.69 12.42 -28.03
CA ASN A 317 12.03 12.48 -29.33
C ASN A 317 12.06 11.13 -30.07
N LYS A 318 11.19 10.19 -29.71
CA LYS A 318 10.75 9.14 -30.62
C LYS A 318 9.90 9.85 -31.68
N ILE A 319 10.57 10.42 -32.69
CA ILE A 319 9.90 10.85 -33.91
C ILE A 319 9.32 9.57 -34.52
N CYS A 320 8.01 9.38 -34.41
CA CYS A 320 7.31 8.41 -35.23
C CYS A 320 7.45 8.88 -36.68
N GLY A 321 8.49 8.39 -37.37
CA GLY A 321 8.64 8.59 -38.80
C GLY A 321 7.51 7.90 -39.57
N PRO A 322 7.15 8.37 -40.77
CA PRO A 322 6.08 7.78 -41.58
C PRO A 322 6.31 6.30 -41.95
N GLU A 323 7.53 5.78 -41.77
CA GLU A 323 7.92 4.43 -42.15
C GLU A 323 8.75 3.72 -41.07
N GLY A 324 8.26 3.61 -39.82
CA GLY A 324 8.75 2.61 -38.85
C GLY A 324 10.26 2.56 -38.51
N ALA A 325 11.07 3.49 -39.03
CA ALA A 325 12.51 3.52 -38.87
C ALA A 325 12.84 4.39 -37.65
N VAL A 326 13.18 3.72 -36.56
CA VAL A 326 13.71 4.34 -35.34
C VAL A 326 15.13 4.81 -35.65
N THR A 327 15.30 6.06 -36.08
CA THR A 327 16.62 6.70 -36.08
C THR A 327 16.95 7.13 -34.65
N THR A 328 17.68 6.28 -33.93
CA THR A 328 18.36 6.63 -32.67
C THR A 328 19.53 7.56 -32.99
N GLN A 329 19.29 8.88 -32.97
CA GLN A 329 20.39 9.82 -32.75
C GLN A 329 20.78 9.75 -31.28
N ALA A 330 21.74 8.88 -30.97
CA ALA A 330 22.41 8.80 -29.67
C ALA A 330 23.32 10.02 -29.49
N THR A 331 22.75 11.17 -29.12
CA THR A 331 23.49 12.26 -28.49
C THR A 331 23.43 12.06 -26.98
N HIS A 332 24.56 11.69 -26.39
CA HIS A 332 24.83 11.51 -24.95
C HIS A 332 24.56 12.75 -24.06
N SER A 333 23.81 13.74 -24.52
CA SER A 333 23.59 15.03 -23.86
C SER A 333 22.20 15.20 -23.22
N ASN A 334 21.31 14.20 -23.28
CA ASN A 334 19.90 14.33 -22.85
C ASN A 334 19.47 13.53 -21.61
N ASP A 335 20.35 12.71 -21.02
CA ASP A 335 19.97 11.91 -19.83
C ASP A 335 19.68 12.78 -18.59
N ALA A 336 20.33 13.94 -18.45
CA ALA A 336 20.08 14.84 -17.32
C ALA A 336 18.67 15.47 -17.34
N ASN A 337 18.10 15.68 -18.53
CA ASN A 337 16.76 16.24 -18.68
C ASN A 337 15.68 15.21 -18.31
N LEU A 338 15.89 13.92 -18.61
CA LEU A 338 15.01 12.82 -18.21
C LEU A 338 14.80 12.81 -16.68
N TYR A 339 15.89 12.69 -15.92
CA TYR A 339 15.79 12.57 -14.45
C TYR A 339 15.24 13.86 -13.82
N ARG A 340 15.60 15.02 -14.38
CA ARG A 340 15.04 16.32 -13.98
C ARG A 340 13.53 16.38 -14.21
N ASN A 341 13.03 15.94 -15.36
CA ASN A 341 11.60 15.98 -15.66
C ASN A 341 10.81 15.01 -14.79
N VAL A 342 11.35 13.81 -14.54
CA VAL A 342 10.75 12.87 -13.60
C VAL A 342 10.74 13.43 -12.18
N PHE A 343 11.81 14.08 -11.72
CA PHE A 343 11.86 14.79 -10.44
C PHE A 343 10.80 15.90 -10.35
N ILE A 344 10.70 16.78 -11.35
CA ILE A 344 9.72 17.87 -11.39
C ILE A 344 8.29 17.31 -11.35
N THR A 345 7.99 16.29 -12.14
CA THR A 345 6.64 15.72 -12.18
C THR A 345 6.27 14.99 -10.88
N SER A 346 7.21 14.34 -10.20
CA SER A 346 6.99 13.74 -8.87
C SER A 346 6.58 14.78 -7.82
N PHE A 347 7.09 16.01 -7.91
CA PHE A 347 6.62 17.10 -7.05
C PHE A 347 5.14 17.44 -7.22
N GLY A 348 4.51 17.04 -8.33
CA GLY A 348 3.07 17.19 -8.56
C GLY A 348 2.22 16.40 -7.58
N GLU A 349 2.75 15.36 -6.95
CA GLU A 349 2.03 14.61 -5.92
C GLU A 349 1.84 15.40 -4.61
N VAL A 350 2.74 16.35 -4.30
CA VAL A 350 2.66 17.19 -3.08
C VAL A 350 1.40 18.06 -3.05
N PRO A 351 1.11 18.89 -4.08
CA PRO A 351 -0.16 19.61 -4.12
C PRO A 351 -1.36 18.66 -4.25
N GLY A 352 -1.18 17.46 -4.83
CA GLY A 352 -2.21 16.42 -4.87
C GLY A 352 -2.63 15.94 -3.47
N LEU A 353 -1.67 15.70 -2.57
CA LEU A 353 -1.93 15.39 -1.16
C LEU A 353 -2.74 16.49 -0.47
N ILE A 354 -2.33 17.75 -0.61
CA ILE A 354 -3.02 18.90 -0.01
C ILE A 354 -4.44 19.03 -0.58
N LEU A 355 -4.58 18.87 -1.89
CA LEU A 355 -5.86 18.94 -2.59
C LEU A 355 -6.81 17.83 -2.12
N SER A 356 -6.32 16.61 -1.96
CA SER A 356 -7.09 15.48 -1.44
C SER A 356 -7.60 15.78 -0.03
N ALA A 357 -6.75 16.27 0.87
CA ALA A 357 -7.15 16.62 2.23
C ALA A 357 -8.22 17.72 2.26
N ALA A 358 -8.09 18.74 1.41
CA ALA A 358 -9.00 19.90 1.41
C ALA A 358 -10.38 19.62 0.78
N ILE A 359 -10.44 18.77 -0.25
CA ILE A 359 -11.66 18.52 -1.02
C ILE A 359 -12.51 17.42 -0.41
N VAL A 360 -11.87 16.41 0.18
CA VAL A 360 -12.53 15.14 0.53
C VAL A 360 -13.64 15.33 1.55
N ASP A 361 -13.50 16.30 2.47
CA ASP A 361 -14.51 16.64 3.49
C ASP A 361 -15.55 17.66 3.01
N LYS A 362 -15.28 18.40 1.93
CA LYS A 362 -16.19 19.43 1.38
C LYS A 362 -17.14 18.90 0.31
N ILE A 363 -16.61 18.13 -0.63
CA ILE A 363 -17.31 17.71 -1.87
C ILE A 363 -17.77 16.24 -1.77
N GLY A 364 -17.29 15.51 -0.76
CA GLY A 364 -17.55 14.10 -0.55
C GLY A 364 -16.63 13.19 -1.36
N ARG A 365 -16.44 11.95 -0.88
CA ARG A 365 -15.43 11.00 -1.40
C ARG A 365 -15.63 10.67 -2.88
N LYS A 366 -16.85 10.28 -3.27
CA LYS A 366 -17.16 9.79 -4.64
C LYS A 366 -16.99 10.87 -5.72
N LEU A 367 -17.53 12.07 -5.46
CA LEU A 367 -17.47 13.17 -6.42
C LEU A 367 -16.04 13.70 -6.55
N SER A 368 -15.28 13.74 -5.46
CA SER A 368 -13.85 14.07 -5.48
C SER A 368 -13.04 13.10 -6.35
N MET A 369 -13.20 11.79 -6.16
CA MET A 369 -12.48 10.79 -6.98
C MET A 369 -12.83 10.92 -8.46
N SER A 370 -14.13 11.00 -8.77
CA SER A 370 -14.60 11.09 -10.16
C SER A 370 -14.07 12.34 -10.86
N SER A 371 -14.19 13.53 -10.25
CA SER A 371 -13.74 14.79 -10.85
C SER A 371 -12.23 14.82 -11.08
N MET A 372 -11.44 14.36 -10.11
CA MET A 372 -9.98 14.29 -10.23
C MET A 372 -9.54 13.32 -11.33
N LEU A 373 -10.24 12.18 -11.49
CA LEU A 373 -9.96 11.23 -12.56
C LEU A 373 -10.21 11.84 -13.95
N TYR A 374 -11.34 12.55 -14.14
CA TYR A 374 -11.63 13.24 -15.40
C TYR A 374 -10.59 14.32 -15.72
N ILE A 375 -10.18 15.12 -14.72
CA ILE A 375 -9.16 16.15 -14.91
C ILE A 375 -7.81 15.50 -15.28
N SER A 376 -7.44 14.38 -14.65
CA SER A 376 -6.23 13.64 -15.00
C SER A 376 -6.26 13.16 -16.46
N CYS A 377 -7.38 12.60 -16.92
CA CYS A 377 -7.55 12.21 -18.33
C CYS A 377 -7.46 13.42 -19.29
N LEU A 378 -8.02 14.57 -18.92
CA LEU A 378 -7.90 15.81 -19.70
C LEU A 378 -6.45 16.31 -19.78
N CYS A 379 -5.65 16.13 -18.73
CA CYS A 379 -4.22 16.45 -18.75
C CYS A 379 -3.41 15.46 -19.61
N ILE A 380 -3.84 14.20 -19.74
CA ILE A 380 -3.15 13.18 -20.53
C ILE A 380 -3.48 13.29 -22.03
N ALA A 381 -4.70 13.68 -22.40
CA ALA A 381 -5.11 13.73 -23.81
C ALA A 381 -4.19 14.56 -24.73
N PRO A 382 -3.67 15.74 -24.33
CA PRO A 382 -2.71 16.51 -25.12
C PRO A 382 -1.38 15.81 -25.40
N LEU A 383 -1.01 14.80 -24.61
CA LEU A 383 0.24 14.04 -24.77
C LEU A 383 0.20 13.07 -25.98
N MET A 384 -0.97 12.87 -26.58
CA MET A 384 -1.12 12.07 -27.80
C MET A 384 -0.57 12.78 -29.06
N VAL A 385 -0.32 14.09 -28.96
CA VAL A 385 0.22 14.92 -30.04
C VAL A 385 1.64 15.34 -29.66
N PRO A 386 2.59 15.44 -30.61
CA PRO A 386 3.91 15.98 -30.34
C PRO A 386 3.83 17.40 -29.76
N GLN A 387 4.46 17.63 -28.61
CA GLN A 387 4.43 18.88 -27.85
C GLN A 387 5.86 19.32 -27.51
N THR A 388 6.02 20.55 -27.02
CA THR A 388 7.30 20.98 -26.44
C THR A 388 7.57 20.26 -25.13
N GLU A 389 8.84 20.10 -24.76
CA GLU A 389 9.28 19.45 -23.52
C GLU A 389 8.63 20.08 -22.27
N SER A 390 8.57 21.42 -22.22
CA SER A 390 7.95 22.16 -21.13
C SER A 390 6.46 21.87 -20.99
N LEU A 391 5.71 21.81 -22.12
CA LEU A 391 4.29 21.51 -22.09
C LEU A 391 4.03 20.06 -21.66
N THR A 392 4.85 19.13 -22.14
CA THR A 392 4.82 17.72 -21.72
C THR A 392 4.98 17.59 -20.20
N THR A 393 5.97 18.29 -19.64
CA THR A 393 6.22 18.29 -18.19
C THR A 393 5.05 18.89 -17.41
N ILE A 394 4.45 19.99 -17.87
CA ILE A 394 3.28 20.63 -17.23
C ILE A 394 2.07 19.70 -17.23
N PHE A 395 1.79 19.04 -18.37
CA PHE A 395 0.68 18.10 -18.47
C PHE A 395 0.88 16.87 -17.59
N LEU A 396 2.08 16.30 -17.56
CA LEU A 396 2.43 15.18 -16.68
C LEU A 396 2.34 15.57 -15.19
N PHE A 397 2.78 16.78 -14.84
CA PHE A 397 2.64 17.30 -13.47
C PHE A 397 1.17 17.41 -13.06
N GLY A 398 0.33 18.01 -13.90
CA GLY A 398 -1.11 18.11 -13.65
C GLY A 398 -1.81 16.75 -13.58
N ALA A 399 -1.46 15.84 -14.49
CA ALA A 399 -1.97 14.48 -14.49
C ALA A 399 -1.61 13.74 -13.20
N ARG A 400 -0.34 13.81 -12.76
CA ARG A 400 0.17 13.20 -11.52
C ARG A 400 -0.50 13.79 -10.27
N LEU A 401 -0.67 15.10 -10.23
CA LEU A 401 -1.38 15.79 -9.15
C LEU A 401 -2.79 15.23 -8.98
N CYS A 402 -3.57 15.18 -10.06
CA CYS A 402 -4.95 14.75 -10.00
C CYS A 402 -5.10 13.25 -9.70
N ILE A 403 -4.29 12.39 -10.33
CA ILE A 403 -4.40 10.95 -10.10
C ILE A 403 -3.92 10.55 -8.70
N SER A 404 -2.84 11.16 -8.19
CA SER A 404 -2.38 10.91 -6.81
C SER A 404 -3.45 11.33 -5.79
N ALA A 405 -4.03 12.52 -5.95
CA ALA A 405 -5.13 13.00 -5.11
C ALA A 405 -6.31 12.02 -5.12
N SER A 406 -6.75 11.58 -6.30
CA SER A 406 -7.85 10.61 -6.44
C SER A 406 -7.53 9.27 -5.77
N PHE A 407 -6.30 8.78 -5.94
CA PHE A 407 -5.87 7.50 -5.39
C PHE A 407 -5.79 7.53 -3.86
N ILE A 408 -5.39 8.65 -3.25
CA ILE A 408 -5.43 8.84 -1.79
C ILE A 408 -6.87 8.77 -1.28
N VAL A 409 -7.81 9.46 -1.95
CA VAL A 409 -9.23 9.41 -1.57
C VAL A 409 -9.78 7.98 -1.68
N LEU A 410 -9.37 7.22 -2.69
CA LEU A 410 -9.76 5.81 -2.84
C LEU A 410 -9.31 4.94 -1.66
N HIS A 411 -8.09 5.15 -1.16
CA HIS A 411 -7.57 4.43 0.00
C HIS A 411 -8.31 4.77 1.31
N ILE A 412 -8.87 5.97 1.42
CA ILE A 412 -9.75 6.36 2.54
C ILE A 412 -11.14 5.74 2.37
N TYR A 413 -11.67 5.77 1.14
CA TYR A 413 -13.01 5.31 0.82
C TYR A 413 -13.16 3.79 0.96
N ALA A 414 -12.14 3.02 0.59
CA ALA A 414 -12.21 1.55 0.57
C ALA A 414 -12.53 0.92 1.94
N PRO A 415 -11.83 1.25 3.05
CA PRO A 415 -12.17 0.73 4.37
C PRO A 415 -13.52 1.22 4.89
N GLU A 416 -13.93 2.45 4.56
CA GLU A 416 -15.23 3.02 4.96
C GLU A 416 -16.39 2.20 4.36
N VAL A 417 -16.30 1.84 3.07
CA VAL A 417 -17.33 1.02 2.39
C VAL A 417 -17.40 -0.39 2.96
N CYS A 418 -16.24 -1.03 3.18
CA CYS A 418 -16.18 -2.38 3.71
C CYS A 418 -16.75 -2.43 5.15
N SER A 419 -16.40 -1.47 6.01
CA SER A 419 -16.90 -1.42 7.39
C SER A 419 -18.41 -1.21 7.43
N MET A 420 -18.93 -0.31 6.59
CA MET A 420 -20.38 -0.07 6.50
C MET A 420 -21.12 -1.30 5.96
N SER A 421 -20.60 -1.96 4.93
CA SER A 421 -21.26 -3.14 4.36
C SER A 421 -21.25 -4.35 5.30
N ILE A 422 -20.30 -4.43 6.24
CA ILE A 422 -20.29 -5.45 7.30
C ILE A 422 -21.25 -5.07 8.44
N ALA A 423 -21.37 -3.80 8.81
CA ALA A 423 -22.27 -3.34 9.88
C ALA A 423 -23.77 -3.44 9.54
N TYR A 424 -24.13 -3.62 8.26
CA TYR A 424 -25.50 -3.85 7.80
C TYR A 424 -25.85 -5.35 7.63
N ILE A 425 -24.92 -6.26 7.95
CA ILE A 425 -25.13 -7.71 8.01
C ILE A 425 -25.28 -8.09 9.48
#